data_AF-A0A8J3N3C6-F1
#
_entry.id   AF-A0A8J3N3C6-F1
#
_cell.length_a   1.000
_cell.length_b   1.000
_cell.length_c   1.000
_cell.angle_alpha   90.00
_cell.angle_beta   90.00
_cell.angle_gamma   90.00
#
_symmetry.space_group_name_H-M   'P 1'
#
loop_
_entity.id
_entity.type
_entity.pdbx_description
1 polymer ?
#
loop_
_entity_poly.entity_id
_entity_poly.type
_entity_poly.pdbx_seq_one_letter_code
_entity_poly.pdbx_strand_id
1 'polypeptide(L)'
;MQLLISRLSRWGILPALLLALLATPFSGVTRAATHASSASSTPINTIVYFPLNALQPLFQQQINQHVPAAFNSSIGAMVNKLPVEDRGWATQMASALLQPSATLTSLQTQQGGLAATIRISLYDGDPKPINTSLLVTMTTLDSATVQVSAQPLPGNPSVVSGPLATLQIPFGQLNSINTTPTCGESALGVHLQVPMALAQAPTQGQQIALRSQHLSLPQADQTAMPAYLEIPATSLATLGSGIGTLSLGNNMTARNIQIAVQGGQLVATSDIALGSSPLVLGKATSYIQPVASQGKLTTHVLKTTMTVFSLFTFPDNIYNQQIEQSLNTKLGNALDGKFYVNNAAIGHNTHIPCAAADSLILTGTTSLG
;
A
#
# COMPACT_ATOMS: atom_id res chain seq x y z
N MET A 1 -64.47 -37.48 -28.87
CA MET A 1 -63.18 -37.25 -29.55
C MET A 1 -63.22 -35.80 -30.03
N GLN A 2 -62.50 -34.78 -29.56
CA GLN A 2 -61.37 -34.58 -28.62
C GLN A 2 -61.56 -33.15 -28.02
N LEU A 3 -61.62 -32.99 -26.68
CA LEU A 3 -60.60 -32.42 -25.74
C LEU A 3 -60.22 -30.94 -26.01
N LEU A 4 -60.59 -29.93 -25.18
CA LEU A 4 -60.20 -29.53 -23.79
C LEU A 4 -59.07 -28.47 -23.73
N ILE A 5 -59.40 -27.29 -23.15
CA ILE A 5 -58.59 -26.38 -22.27
C ILE A 5 -57.26 -25.80 -22.84
N SER A 6 -57.05 -24.50 -23.11
CA SER A 6 -57.22 -23.21 -22.39
C SER A 6 -56.10 -22.84 -21.38
N ARG A 7 -55.39 -21.74 -21.71
CA ARG A 7 -54.86 -20.61 -20.87
C ARG A 7 -53.36 -20.50 -20.46
N LEU A 8 -52.85 -19.28 -20.77
CA LEU A 8 -51.93 -18.36 -20.06
C LEU A 8 -50.43 -18.24 -20.49
N SER A 9 -50.08 -17.04 -21.00
CA SER A 9 -48.73 -16.41 -20.95
C SER A 9 -48.90 -14.88 -21.15
N ARG A 10 -48.92 -14.09 -20.06
CA ARG A 10 -47.86 -13.14 -19.58
C ARG A 10 -47.38 -12.12 -20.63
N TRP A 11 -47.88 -10.88 -20.63
CA TRP A 11 -47.39 -9.70 -19.87
C TRP A 11 -45.95 -9.27 -20.21
N GLY A 12 -45.85 -8.17 -20.97
CA GLY A 12 -44.64 -7.37 -21.18
C GLY A 12 -45.03 -5.96 -21.61
N ILE A 13 -45.17 -5.05 -20.64
CA ILE A 13 -45.29 -3.60 -20.84
C ILE A 13 -44.27 -2.97 -19.90
N LEU A 14 -43.29 -2.23 -20.44
CA LEU A 14 -42.90 -0.89 -19.99
C LEU A 14 -41.71 -0.36 -20.83
N PRO A 15 -41.90 0.75 -21.54
CA PRO A 15 -40.83 1.74 -21.73
C PRO A 15 -41.33 3.14 -21.33
N ALA A 16 -40.71 3.76 -20.33
CA ALA A 16 -40.75 5.22 -20.08
C ALA A 16 -39.92 5.55 -18.83
N LEU A 17 -38.76 6.20 -18.99
CA LEU A 17 -38.47 7.52 -18.44
C LEU A 17 -37.01 7.91 -18.77
N LEU A 18 -36.84 8.50 -19.94
CA LEU A 18 -35.85 9.56 -20.16
C LEU A 18 -36.49 10.86 -19.63
N LEU A 19 -35.72 11.64 -18.87
CA LEU A 19 -35.87 13.05 -18.46
C LEU A 19 -35.75 13.24 -16.94
N ALA A 20 -34.52 13.46 -16.49
CA ALA A 20 -34.18 14.43 -15.45
C ALA A 20 -32.65 14.43 -15.30
N LEU A 21 -31.96 15.42 -15.87
CA LEU A 21 -30.69 16.00 -15.37
C LEU A 21 -30.19 17.07 -16.35
N LEU A 22 -30.87 18.22 -16.34
CA LEU A 22 -30.32 19.52 -16.74
C LEU A 22 -30.48 20.45 -15.53
N ALA A 23 -29.41 20.58 -14.74
CA ALA A 23 -29.15 21.71 -13.85
C ALA A 23 -27.77 21.54 -13.19
N THR A 24 -26.73 22.09 -13.81
CA THR A 24 -25.47 22.42 -13.12
C THR A 24 -25.38 23.94 -13.02
N PRO A 25 -25.32 24.54 -11.82
CA PRO A 25 -24.91 25.93 -11.72
C PRO A 25 -23.40 26.02 -12.00
N PHE A 26 -23.04 26.79 -13.02
CA PHE A 26 -21.70 27.34 -13.20
C PHE A 26 -21.46 28.36 -12.07
N SER A 27 -20.56 28.03 -11.14
CA SER A 27 -19.95 29.01 -10.25
C SER A 27 -18.54 29.28 -10.73
N GLY A 28 -18.35 30.44 -11.37
CA GLY A 28 -17.03 30.98 -11.69
C GLY A 28 -16.30 31.36 -10.42
N VAL A 29 -15.21 30.65 -10.11
CA VAL A 29 -14.27 31.06 -9.07
C VAL A 29 -13.23 31.97 -9.72
N THR A 30 -13.32 33.25 -9.43
CA THR A 30 -12.21 34.20 -9.59
C THR A 30 -11.01 33.71 -8.77
N ARG A 31 -9.99 33.21 -9.46
CA ARG A 31 -8.68 32.95 -8.85
C ARG A 31 -8.01 34.28 -8.54
N ALA A 32 -8.05 34.69 -7.28
CA ALA A 32 -6.97 35.52 -6.75
C ALA A 32 -5.71 34.64 -6.78
N ALA A 33 -4.70 35.09 -7.52
CA ALA A 33 -3.39 34.46 -7.54
C ALA A 33 -2.69 34.70 -6.20
N THR A 34 -2.99 33.87 -5.20
CA THR A 34 -2.11 33.69 -4.06
C THR A 34 -0.93 32.84 -4.53
N HIS A 35 0.23 33.48 -4.72
CA HIS A 35 1.51 32.80 -4.77
C HIS A 35 1.80 32.16 -3.40
N ALA A 36 1.14 31.03 -3.13
CA ALA A 36 1.67 30.04 -2.22
C ALA A 36 2.77 29.31 -2.99
N SER A 37 4.03 29.59 -2.67
CA SER A 37 5.16 28.76 -3.07
C SER A 37 4.84 27.32 -2.66
N SER A 38 4.37 26.53 -3.62
CA SER A 38 4.01 25.14 -3.43
C SER A 38 5.28 24.42 -3.03
N ALA A 39 5.35 23.91 -1.79
CA ALA A 39 6.40 23.01 -1.39
C ALA A 39 6.38 21.82 -2.38
N SER A 40 7.36 21.75 -3.28
CA SER A 40 7.37 20.72 -4.33
C SER A 40 7.67 19.37 -3.69
N SER A 41 6.63 18.60 -3.34
CA SER A 41 6.80 17.23 -2.88
C SER A 41 7.51 16.44 -3.97
N THR A 42 8.72 15.96 -3.70
CA THR A 42 9.40 15.04 -4.62
C THR A 42 8.92 13.64 -4.27
N PRO A 43 8.12 12.97 -5.13
CA PRO A 43 7.67 11.62 -4.84
C PRO A 43 8.87 10.67 -4.91
N ILE A 44 8.92 9.71 -3.99
CA ILE A 44 9.87 8.60 -4.04
C ILE A 44 9.13 7.33 -4.46
N ASN A 45 9.79 6.49 -5.26
CA ASN A 45 9.28 5.17 -5.57
C ASN A 45 9.61 4.24 -4.41
N THR A 46 8.64 3.41 -4.04
CA THR A 46 8.78 2.40 -3.00
C THR A 46 8.08 1.12 -3.43
N ILE A 47 8.56 -0.02 -2.95
CA ILE A 47 7.89 -1.32 -3.15
C ILE A 47 7.55 -1.88 -1.78
N VAL A 48 6.27 -2.17 -1.54
CA VAL A 48 5.81 -2.84 -0.32
C VAL A 48 5.58 -4.31 -0.64
N TYR A 49 6.36 -5.17 0.01
CA TYR A 49 6.27 -6.61 -0.11
C TYR A 49 5.42 -7.19 1.03
N PHE A 50 4.37 -7.92 0.66
CA PHE A 50 3.56 -8.68 1.61
C PHE A 50 3.94 -10.15 1.55
N PRO A 51 4.34 -10.75 2.68
CA PRO A 51 4.69 -12.15 2.71
C PRO A 51 3.44 -13.04 2.70
N LEU A 52 3.59 -14.26 2.20
CA LEU A 52 2.47 -15.19 1.98
C LEU A 52 1.69 -15.50 3.26
N ASN A 53 2.40 -15.66 4.38
CA ASN A 53 1.82 -15.91 5.70
C ASN A 53 0.99 -14.73 6.24
N ALA A 54 1.31 -13.49 5.85
CA ALA A 54 0.51 -12.33 6.19
C ALA A 54 -0.84 -12.33 5.46
N LEU A 55 -0.86 -12.84 4.22
CA LEU A 55 -2.06 -12.83 3.37
C LEU A 55 -3.03 -13.96 3.71
N GLN A 56 -2.55 -15.10 4.22
CA GLN A 56 -3.38 -16.27 4.52
C GLN A 56 -4.59 -15.96 5.44
N PRO A 57 -4.45 -15.24 6.57
CA PRO A 57 -5.58 -14.86 7.41
C PRO A 57 -6.60 -13.99 6.69
N LEU A 58 -6.15 -13.04 5.85
CA LEU A 58 -7.04 -12.21 5.06
C LEU A 58 -7.86 -13.05 4.07
N PHE A 59 -7.19 -13.98 3.38
CA PHE A 59 -7.86 -14.91 2.47
C PHE A 59 -8.89 -15.76 3.20
N GLN A 60 -8.54 -16.32 4.37
CA GLN A 60 -9.46 -17.11 5.18
C GLN A 60 -10.66 -16.28 5.66
N GLN A 61 -10.44 -15.02 6.05
CA GLN A 61 -11.52 -14.11 6.44
C GLN A 61 -12.47 -13.83 5.28
N GLN A 62 -11.94 -13.55 4.09
CA GLN A 62 -12.75 -13.33 2.89
C GLN A 62 -13.51 -14.60 2.48
N ILE A 63 -12.89 -15.79 2.59
CA ILE A 63 -13.56 -17.07 2.36
C ILE A 63 -14.73 -17.26 3.34
N ASN A 64 -14.51 -16.98 4.63
CA ASN A 64 -15.55 -17.07 5.66
C ASN A 64 -16.72 -16.11 5.41
N GLN A 65 -16.46 -14.94 4.82
CA GLN A 65 -17.50 -13.96 4.50
C GLN A 65 -18.26 -14.30 3.21
N HIS A 66 -17.56 -14.72 2.16
CA HIS A 66 -18.15 -14.85 0.83
C HIS A 66 -18.72 -16.24 0.52
N VAL A 67 -18.11 -17.32 1.04
CA VAL A 67 -18.57 -18.68 0.69
C VAL A 67 -19.97 -18.99 1.24
N PRO A 68 -20.28 -18.73 2.53
CA PRO A 68 -21.64 -18.94 3.03
C PRO A 68 -22.68 -18.09 2.29
N ALA A 69 -22.34 -16.85 1.95
CA ALA A 69 -23.23 -15.96 1.19
C ALA A 69 -23.51 -16.48 -0.23
N ALA A 70 -22.47 -16.93 -0.95
CA ALA A 70 -22.61 -17.52 -2.28
C ALA A 70 -23.46 -18.81 -2.25
N PHE A 71 -23.28 -19.63 -1.23
CA PHE A 71 -24.06 -20.85 -1.04
C PHE A 71 -25.53 -20.54 -0.75
N ASN A 72 -25.81 -19.62 0.19
CA ASN A 72 -27.16 -19.19 0.51
C ASN A 72 -27.89 -18.58 -0.70
N SER A 73 -27.19 -17.79 -1.51
CA SER A 73 -27.73 -17.26 -2.77
C SER A 73 -28.09 -18.39 -3.74
N SER A 74 -27.23 -19.39 -3.87
CA SER A 74 -27.46 -20.56 -4.73
C SER A 74 -28.63 -21.43 -4.25
N ILE A 75 -28.73 -21.68 -2.93
CA ILE A 75 -29.92 -22.31 -2.34
C ILE A 75 -31.16 -21.50 -2.67
N GLY A 76 -31.13 -20.18 -2.45
CA GLY A 76 -32.25 -19.29 -2.74
C GLY A 76 -32.69 -19.38 -4.20
N ALA A 77 -31.75 -19.40 -5.14
CA ALA A 77 -32.04 -19.55 -6.57
C ALA A 77 -32.66 -20.93 -6.89
N MET A 78 -32.24 -22.00 -6.22
CA MET A 78 -32.83 -23.33 -6.37
C MET A 78 -34.24 -23.41 -5.75
N VAL A 79 -34.41 -22.92 -4.52
CA VAL A 79 -35.70 -22.89 -3.82
C VAL A 79 -36.71 -22.02 -4.56
N ASN A 80 -36.27 -20.91 -5.18
CA ASN A 80 -37.14 -20.06 -6.00
C ASN A 80 -37.71 -20.76 -7.24
N LYS A 81 -37.16 -21.91 -7.65
CA LYS A 81 -37.72 -22.75 -8.72
C LYS A 81 -38.84 -23.68 -8.22
N LEU A 82 -39.02 -23.83 -6.91
CA LEU A 82 -40.09 -24.63 -6.31
C LEU A 82 -41.42 -23.83 -6.27
N PRO A 83 -42.57 -24.54 -6.24
CA PRO A 83 -43.87 -23.95 -5.95
C PRO A 83 -43.82 -23.10 -4.68
N VAL A 84 -44.57 -21.98 -4.64
CA VAL A 84 -44.53 -21.02 -3.52
C VAL A 84 -44.83 -21.69 -2.18
N GLU A 85 -45.73 -22.67 -2.18
CA GLU A 85 -46.16 -23.48 -1.05
C GLU A 85 -45.00 -24.27 -0.43
N ASP A 86 -44.03 -24.67 -1.25
CA ASP A 86 -42.90 -25.50 -0.85
C ASP A 86 -41.66 -24.70 -0.42
N ARG A 87 -41.61 -23.41 -0.74
CA ARG A 87 -40.39 -22.60 -0.51
C ARG A 87 -40.05 -22.46 0.97
N GLY A 88 -41.05 -22.32 1.82
CA GLY A 88 -40.87 -22.15 3.26
C GLY A 88 -40.19 -23.36 3.90
N TRP A 89 -40.73 -24.55 3.66
CA TRP A 89 -40.16 -25.79 4.20
C TRP A 89 -38.81 -26.11 3.53
N ALA A 90 -38.67 -25.90 2.22
CA ALA A 90 -37.44 -26.21 1.50
C ALA A 90 -36.28 -25.32 1.96
N THR A 91 -36.54 -24.04 2.25
CA THR A 91 -35.53 -23.14 2.83
C THR A 91 -35.12 -23.61 4.22
N GLN A 92 -36.08 -23.95 5.08
CA GLN A 92 -35.79 -24.44 6.43
C GLN A 92 -34.96 -25.73 6.40
N MET A 93 -35.37 -26.72 5.60
CA MET A 93 -34.61 -27.97 5.44
C MET A 93 -33.23 -27.72 4.86
N ALA A 94 -33.09 -26.89 3.82
CA ALA A 94 -31.79 -26.59 3.24
C ALA A 94 -30.86 -25.91 4.27
N SER A 95 -31.37 -24.95 5.05
CA SER A 95 -30.59 -24.27 6.09
C SER A 95 -30.23 -25.16 7.28
N ALA A 96 -31.05 -26.16 7.60
CA ALA A 96 -30.80 -27.10 8.68
C ALA A 96 -29.81 -28.20 8.28
N LEU A 97 -29.87 -28.67 7.04
CA LEU A 97 -29.05 -29.78 6.54
C LEU A 97 -27.72 -29.32 5.93
N LEU A 98 -27.67 -28.08 5.41
CA LEU A 98 -26.49 -27.53 4.77
C LEU A 98 -25.96 -26.39 5.62
N GLN A 99 -24.81 -26.64 6.25
CA GLN A 99 -24.02 -25.67 6.99
C GLN A 99 -22.66 -25.54 6.28
N PRO A 100 -22.66 -24.88 5.09
CA PRO A 100 -21.47 -24.81 4.27
C PRO A 100 -20.35 -24.08 5.00
N SER A 101 -19.16 -24.69 4.99
CA SER A 101 -17.94 -24.07 5.47
C SER A 101 -16.85 -24.19 4.43
N ALA A 102 -15.90 -23.27 4.47
CA ALA A 102 -14.77 -23.29 3.57
C ALA A 102 -13.48 -22.90 4.29
N THR A 103 -12.43 -23.65 4.01
CA THR A 103 -11.12 -23.45 4.63
C THR A 103 -10.05 -23.37 3.56
N LEU A 104 -9.20 -22.35 3.65
CA LEU A 104 -8.00 -22.23 2.85
C LEU A 104 -7.03 -23.35 3.24
N THR A 105 -6.73 -24.27 2.33
CA THR A 105 -5.79 -25.37 2.56
C THR A 105 -4.41 -25.10 1.98
N SER A 106 -4.34 -24.25 0.96
CA SER A 106 -3.07 -23.83 0.35
C SER A 106 -3.23 -22.44 -0.24
N LEU A 107 -2.18 -21.62 -0.12
CA LEU A 107 -2.00 -20.38 -0.84
C LEU A 107 -0.59 -20.39 -1.39
N GLN A 108 -0.41 -20.18 -2.69
CA GLN A 108 0.90 -20.18 -3.33
C GLN A 108 1.00 -19.06 -4.34
N THR A 109 2.21 -18.56 -4.55
CA THR A 109 2.51 -17.60 -5.60
C THR A 109 2.63 -18.31 -6.94
N GLN A 110 2.02 -17.76 -7.98
CA GLN A 110 2.21 -18.21 -9.35
C GLN A 110 2.27 -17.02 -10.31
N GLN A 111 2.62 -17.29 -11.55
CA GLN A 111 2.59 -16.27 -12.58
C GLN A 111 1.16 -15.74 -12.75
N GLY A 112 1.00 -14.43 -12.65
CA GLY A 112 -0.30 -13.76 -12.84
C GLY A 112 -1.23 -13.75 -11.63
N GLY A 113 -0.87 -14.36 -10.49
CA GLY A 113 -1.69 -14.28 -9.28
C GLY A 113 -1.34 -15.29 -8.19
N LEU A 114 -2.22 -15.42 -7.21
CA LEU A 114 -2.08 -16.35 -6.10
C LEU A 114 -2.97 -17.57 -6.34
N ALA A 115 -2.39 -18.77 -6.32
CA ALA A 115 -3.14 -20.02 -6.33
C ALA A 115 -3.70 -20.27 -4.92
N ALA A 116 -5.02 -20.17 -4.75
CA ALA A 116 -5.69 -20.51 -3.50
C ALA A 116 -6.42 -21.85 -3.66
N THR A 117 -6.14 -22.82 -2.80
CA THR A 117 -6.93 -24.06 -2.70
C THR A 117 -7.82 -23.97 -1.48
N ILE A 118 -9.11 -24.20 -1.70
CA ILE A 118 -10.17 -24.10 -0.71
C ILE A 118 -10.81 -25.47 -0.59
N ARG A 119 -10.93 -25.96 0.64
CA ARG A 119 -11.73 -27.14 0.98
C ARG A 119 -13.11 -26.68 1.42
N ILE A 120 -14.13 -27.19 0.77
CA ILE A 120 -15.53 -26.86 1.02
C ILE A 120 -16.19 -28.11 1.61
N SER A 121 -16.85 -27.92 2.75
CA SER A 121 -17.65 -28.95 3.41
C SER A 121 -19.11 -28.48 3.45
N LEU A 122 -20.06 -29.37 3.19
CA LEU A 122 -21.49 -29.02 3.20
C LEU A 122 -22.09 -28.95 4.61
N TYR A 123 -21.48 -29.64 5.57
CA TYR A 123 -21.87 -29.70 6.97
C TYR A 123 -20.67 -30.17 7.81
N ASP A 124 -20.78 -30.06 9.14
CA ASP A 124 -19.73 -30.53 10.03
C ASP A 124 -19.58 -32.07 9.98
N GLY A 125 -18.35 -32.56 9.83
CA GLY A 125 -18.07 -33.98 9.62
C GLY A 125 -18.39 -34.51 8.22
N ASP A 126 -18.56 -33.65 7.21
CA ASP A 126 -18.73 -34.07 5.81
C ASP A 126 -17.68 -35.11 5.39
N PRO A 127 -18.08 -36.36 5.04
CA PRO A 127 -17.15 -37.42 4.65
C PRO A 127 -16.57 -37.23 3.24
N LYS A 128 -17.12 -36.32 2.44
CA LYS A 128 -16.71 -36.06 1.04
C LYS A 128 -16.61 -34.55 0.74
N PRO A 129 -15.76 -33.81 1.46
CA PRO A 129 -15.54 -32.40 1.16
C PRO A 129 -14.85 -32.25 -0.19
N ILE A 130 -15.13 -31.14 -0.85
CA ILE A 130 -14.63 -30.85 -2.19
C ILE A 130 -13.49 -29.85 -2.09
N ASN A 131 -12.37 -30.15 -2.73
CA ASN A 131 -11.31 -29.17 -2.94
C ASN A 131 -11.53 -28.45 -4.26
N THR A 132 -11.37 -27.13 -4.24
CA THR A 132 -11.36 -26.30 -5.44
C THR A 132 -10.17 -25.37 -5.40
N SER A 133 -9.52 -25.19 -6.54
CA SER A 133 -8.41 -24.24 -6.68
C SER A 133 -8.80 -23.06 -7.55
N LEU A 134 -8.44 -21.87 -7.10
CA LEU A 134 -8.73 -20.58 -7.74
C LEU A 134 -7.40 -19.85 -7.98
N LEU A 135 -7.28 -19.20 -9.14
CA LEU A 135 -6.29 -18.16 -9.37
C LEU A 135 -6.89 -16.83 -8.92
N VAL A 136 -6.29 -16.22 -7.90
CA VAL A 136 -6.64 -14.89 -7.42
C VAL A 136 -5.70 -13.88 -8.05
N THR A 137 -6.28 -12.98 -8.85
CA THR A 137 -5.57 -11.94 -9.59
C THR A 137 -5.83 -10.59 -8.95
N MET A 138 -4.82 -9.72 -8.98
CA MET A 138 -4.90 -8.37 -8.45
C MET A 138 -4.56 -7.38 -9.56
N THR A 139 -5.43 -6.40 -9.76
CA THR A 139 -5.25 -5.37 -10.79
C THR A 139 -5.50 -3.99 -10.20
N THR A 140 -4.66 -3.03 -10.54
CA THR A 140 -4.84 -1.63 -10.15
C THR A 140 -6.10 -1.08 -10.79
N LEU A 141 -7.05 -0.58 -9.98
CA LEU A 141 -8.25 0.09 -10.45
C LEU A 141 -8.03 1.60 -10.56
N ASP A 142 -7.37 2.19 -9.56
CA ASP A 142 -6.97 3.60 -9.51
C ASP A 142 -5.71 3.77 -8.63
N SER A 143 -5.33 5.01 -8.30
CA SER A 143 -4.13 5.33 -7.53
C SER A 143 -4.16 4.89 -6.05
N ALA A 144 -5.26 4.33 -5.55
CA ALA A 144 -5.38 3.84 -4.17
C ALA A 144 -6.11 2.50 -4.07
N THR A 145 -6.77 2.04 -5.13
CA THR A 145 -7.64 0.86 -5.10
C THR A 145 -7.08 -0.27 -5.95
N VAL A 146 -6.97 -1.46 -5.36
CA VAL A 146 -6.72 -2.72 -6.07
C VAL A 146 -8.01 -3.50 -6.18
N GLN A 147 -8.37 -3.93 -7.39
CA GLN A 147 -9.43 -4.92 -7.59
C GLN A 147 -8.85 -6.33 -7.42
N VAL A 148 -9.47 -7.11 -6.54
CA VAL A 148 -9.17 -8.53 -6.34
C VAL A 148 -10.24 -9.33 -7.08
N SER A 149 -9.80 -10.21 -7.97
CA SER A 149 -10.69 -11.12 -8.71
C SER A 149 -10.22 -12.55 -8.56
N ALA A 150 -11.13 -13.52 -8.70
CA ALA A 150 -10.78 -14.93 -8.74
C ALA A 150 -11.32 -15.59 -9.99
N GLN A 151 -10.59 -16.60 -10.46
CA GLN A 151 -11.01 -17.49 -11.54
C GLN A 151 -10.67 -18.93 -11.17
N PRO A 152 -11.53 -19.91 -11.48
CA PRO A 152 -11.21 -21.31 -11.27
C PRO A 152 -10.00 -21.73 -12.12
N LEU A 153 -9.09 -22.48 -11.51
CA LEU A 153 -8.00 -23.09 -12.28
C LEU A 153 -8.55 -24.18 -13.21
N PRO A 154 -7.91 -24.44 -14.37
CA PRO A 154 -8.35 -25.47 -15.30
C PRO A 154 -8.62 -26.82 -14.60
N GLY A 155 -9.78 -27.42 -14.87
CA GLY A 155 -10.19 -28.69 -14.27
C GLY A 155 -10.84 -28.58 -12.88
N ASN A 156 -10.98 -27.37 -12.30
CA ASN A 156 -11.66 -27.16 -11.02
C ASN A 156 -13.12 -26.69 -11.20
N PRO A 157 -14.01 -27.03 -10.25
CA PRO A 157 -15.38 -26.52 -10.27
C PRO A 157 -15.39 -25.00 -10.06
N SER A 158 -16.22 -24.29 -10.82
CA SER A 158 -16.42 -22.85 -10.67
C SER A 158 -17.27 -22.56 -9.43
N VAL A 159 -16.64 -22.54 -8.26
CA VAL A 159 -17.32 -22.13 -7.01
C VAL A 159 -17.44 -20.62 -6.92
N VAL A 160 -16.40 -19.90 -7.37
CA VAL A 160 -16.35 -18.43 -7.37
C VAL A 160 -15.59 -17.97 -8.61
N SER A 161 -16.14 -17.00 -9.33
CA SER A 161 -15.50 -16.38 -10.49
C SER A 161 -15.90 -14.91 -10.59
N GLY A 162 -14.93 -14.03 -10.87
CA GLY A 162 -15.13 -12.60 -11.03
C GLY A 162 -14.54 -11.77 -9.89
N PRO A 163 -14.93 -10.48 -9.79
CA PRO A 163 -14.50 -9.58 -8.72
C PRO A 163 -14.95 -10.10 -7.36
N LEU A 164 -14.02 -10.16 -6.40
CA LEU A 164 -14.30 -10.58 -5.03
C LEU A 164 -14.42 -9.38 -4.09
N ALA A 165 -13.41 -8.52 -4.15
CA ALA A 165 -13.24 -7.42 -3.22
C ALA A 165 -12.38 -6.32 -3.85
N THR A 166 -12.37 -5.17 -3.21
CA THR A 166 -11.40 -4.09 -3.46
C THR A 166 -10.55 -3.91 -2.22
N LEU A 167 -9.24 -3.81 -2.40
CA LEU A 167 -8.30 -3.49 -1.32
C LEU A 167 -7.93 -2.01 -1.42
N GLN A 168 -7.97 -1.32 -0.30
CA GLN A 168 -7.53 0.07 -0.20
C GLN A 168 -6.07 0.13 0.24
N ILE A 169 -5.25 0.83 -0.54
CA ILE A 169 -3.86 1.11 -0.22
C ILE A 169 -3.83 2.30 0.74
N PRO A 170 -3.28 2.13 1.95
CA PRO A 170 -3.36 3.16 3.00
C PRO A 170 -2.50 4.41 2.75
N PHE A 171 -1.50 4.33 1.88
CA PHE A 171 -0.59 5.45 1.62
C PHE A 171 0.06 5.42 0.24
N GLY A 172 0.50 6.61 -0.20
CA GLY A 172 1.13 6.79 -1.50
C GLY A 172 0.15 6.69 -2.65
N GLN A 173 0.68 6.68 -3.86
CA GLN A 173 -0.06 6.44 -5.10
C GLN A 173 0.35 5.10 -5.68
N LEU A 174 -0.61 4.22 -5.86
CA LEU A 174 -0.44 2.91 -6.46
C LEU A 174 -0.07 3.04 -7.94
N ASN A 175 1.09 2.52 -8.29
CA ASN A 175 1.53 2.39 -9.68
C ASN A 175 1.12 1.01 -10.24
N SER A 176 1.49 -0.05 -9.53
CA SER A 176 1.26 -1.43 -9.97
C SER A 176 1.30 -2.40 -8.79
N ILE A 177 0.67 -3.55 -8.96
CA ILE A 177 0.73 -4.67 -8.02
C ILE A 177 1.03 -5.95 -8.80
N ASN A 178 1.99 -6.74 -8.32
CA ASN A 178 2.41 -7.97 -8.98
C ASN A 178 2.69 -9.08 -7.95
N THR A 179 2.58 -10.34 -8.37
CA THR A 179 3.08 -11.47 -7.57
C THR A 179 4.58 -11.61 -7.69
N THR A 180 5.20 -12.14 -6.63
CA THR A 180 6.66 -12.23 -6.49
C THR A 180 7.13 -13.68 -6.28
N PRO A 181 6.85 -14.61 -7.22
CA PRO A 181 7.06 -16.05 -7.03
C PRO A 181 8.51 -16.47 -6.74
N THR A 182 9.49 -15.61 -7.02
CA THR A 182 10.92 -15.87 -6.81
C THR A 182 11.55 -14.97 -5.73
N CYS A 183 10.75 -14.30 -4.90
CA CYS A 183 11.24 -13.30 -3.94
C CYS A 183 11.12 -13.76 -2.48
N GLY A 184 11.68 -14.93 -2.17
CA GLY A 184 11.74 -15.42 -0.78
C GLY A 184 10.34 -15.64 -0.20
N GLU A 185 10.05 -14.95 0.90
CA GLU A 185 8.76 -15.04 1.60
C GLU A 185 7.68 -14.13 1.00
N SER A 186 8.07 -13.16 0.18
CA SER A 186 7.14 -12.22 -0.45
C SER A 186 6.22 -12.96 -1.42
N ALA A 187 4.93 -12.65 -1.31
CA ALA A 187 3.92 -13.12 -2.25
C ALA A 187 3.42 -12.04 -3.20
N LEU A 188 3.41 -10.79 -2.73
CA LEU A 188 2.97 -9.63 -3.49
C LEU A 188 3.98 -8.50 -3.33
N GLY A 189 4.25 -7.80 -4.43
CA GLY A 189 4.94 -6.51 -4.46
C GLY A 189 3.99 -5.42 -4.93
N VAL A 190 3.79 -4.41 -4.08
CA VAL A 190 2.95 -3.24 -4.36
C VAL A 190 3.85 -2.04 -4.60
N HIS A 191 3.88 -1.55 -5.84
CA HIS A 191 4.69 -0.41 -6.24
C HIS A 191 3.94 0.88 -5.98
N LEU A 192 4.51 1.74 -5.16
CA LEU A 192 3.91 2.99 -4.71
C LEU A 192 4.81 4.18 -5.02
N GLN A 193 4.20 5.33 -5.25
CA GLN A 193 4.85 6.64 -5.16
C GLN A 193 4.45 7.31 -3.86
N VAL A 194 5.40 7.50 -2.96
CA VAL A 194 5.14 8.17 -1.67
C VAL A 194 5.56 9.64 -1.78
N PRO A 195 4.63 10.59 -1.60
CA PRO A 195 5.00 12.00 -1.58
C PRO A 195 5.82 12.29 -0.33
N MET A 196 7.04 12.76 -0.52
CA MET A 196 7.86 13.28 0.57
C MET A 196 7.44 14.73 0.83
N ALA A 197 6.81 14.99 1.97
CA ALA A 197 6.51 16.37 2.35
C ALA A 197 7.83 17.12 2.57
N LEU A 198 8.09 18.16 1.77
CA LEU A 198 9.15 19.13 2.07
C LEU A 198 8.64 20.03 3.18
N ALA A 199 8.70 19.56 4.43
CA ALA A 199 8.67 20.50 5.54
C ALA A 199 9.97 21.32 5.46
N GLN A 200 9.86 22.61 5.15
CA GLN A 200 10.90 23.55 5.54
C GLN A 200 11.04 23.43 7.05
N ALA A 201 12.27 23.28 7.55
CA ALA A 201 12.52 23.38 8.99
C ALA A 201 11.84 24.68 9.48
N PRO A 202 10.98 24.63 10.51
CA PRO A 202 10.30 25.84 10.97
C PRO A 202 11.36 26.80 11.53
N THR A 203 11.63 27.88 10.82
CA THR A 203 12.13 29.10 11.47
C THR A 203 11.05 29.53 12.46
N GLN A 204 11.44 29.65 13.73
CA GLN A 204 10.58 29.95 14.87
C GLN A 204 9.57 31.07 14.56
N GLY A 205 8.29 30.79 14.82
CA GLY A 205 7.26 31.81 14.99
C GLY A 205 6.18 31.85 13.91
N GLN A 206 5.22 30.91 13.96
CA GLN A 206 3.77 31.16 13.81
C GLN A 206 3.02 29.82 13.79
N GLN A 207 2.41 29.47 14.93
CA GLN A 207 1.42 28.39 15.00
C GLN A 207 0.15 28.84 14.29
N ILE A 208 -0.06 28.35 13.07
CA ILE A 208 -1.41 28.32 12.47
C ILE A 208 -1.92 26.90 12.66
N ALA A 209 -2.85 26.72 13.60
CA ALA A 209 -3.56 25.48 13.83
C ALA A 209 -4.51 25.21 12.67
N LEU A 210 -4.08 24.36 11.72
CA LEU A 210 -4.99 23.73 10.77
C LEU A 210 -5.73 22.59 11.50
N ARG A 211 -6.96 22.90 11.93
CA ARG A 211 -7.96 21.92 12.36
C ARG A 211 -8.33 21.04 11.16
N SER A 212 -7.71 19.88 11.04
CA SER A 212 -8.24 18.79 10.22
C SER A 212 -9.41 18.17 10.96
N GLN A 213 -10.64 18.46 10.52
CA GLN A 213 -11.82 17.70 10.92
C GLN A 213 -11.74 16.32 10.26
N HIS A 214 -11.16 15.36 10.96
CA HIS A 214 -11.25 13.95 10.58
C HIS A 214 -12.69 13.49 10.82
N LEU A 215 -13.43 13.28 9.74
CA LEU A 215 -14.68 12.56 9.74
C LEU A 215 -14.34 11.09 9.96
N SER A 216 -14.60 10.56 11.16
CA SER A 216 -14.38 9.16 11.49
C SER A 216 -15.38 8.29 10.72
N LEU A 217 -14.97 7.76 9.57
CA LEU A 217 -15.64 6.59 9.00
C LEU A 217 -15.42 5.39 9.94
N PRO A 218 -16.37 4.44 10.03
CA PRO A 218 -16.19 3.23 10.81
C PRO A 218 -14.96 2.49 10.29
N GLN A 219 -13.92 2.48 11.10
CA GLN A 219 -12.65 1.81 10.88
C GLN A 219 -12.93 0.31 10.90
N ALA A 220 -12.97 -0.32 9.72
CA ALA A 220 -12.77 -1.76 9.63
C ALA A 220 -11.48 -2.08 10.39
N ASP A 221 -11.47 -3.11 11.22
CA ASP A 221 -10.33 -3.52 12.05
C ASP A 221 -9.08 -3.66 11.16
N GLN A 222 -8.26 -2.61 11.12
CA GLN A 222 -7.03 -2.57 10.36
C GLN A 222 -6.01 -3.43 11.08
N THR A 223 -6.04 -4.74 10.78
CA THR A 223 -5.11 -5.69 11.36
C THR A 223 -3.72 -5.34 10.86
N ALA A 224 -2.80 -5.04 11.78
CA ALA A 224 -1.41 -4.77 11.43
C ALA A 224 -0.78 -6.05 10.86
N MET A 225 -0.34 -5.99 9.61
CA MET A 225 0.23 -7.11 8.88
C MET A 225 1.74 -6.93 8.73
N PRO A 226 2.54 -8.00 8.87
CA PRO A 226 3.96 -7.93 8.59
C PRO A 226 4.19 -7.62 7.11
N ALA A 227 5.11 -6.70 6.84
CA ALA A 227 5.47 -6.26 5.51
C ALA A 227 6.93 -5.81 5.46
N TYR A 228 7.49 -5.79 4.26
CA TYR A 228 8.80 -5.22 3.98
C TYR A 228 8.63 -4.04 3.03
N LEU A 229 9.29 -2.92 3.28
CA LEU A 229 9.27 -1.75 2.41
C LEU A 229 10.66 -1.51 1.84
N GLU A 230 10.74 -1.47 0.52
CA GLU A 230 11.96 -1.14 -0.22
C GLU A 230 11.89 0.29 -0.75
N ILE A 231 12.95 1.06 -0.49
CA ILE A 231 13.22 2.36 -1.13
C ILE A 231 14.49 2.21 -1.98
N PRO A 232 14.37 2.16 -3.31
CA PRO A 232 15.52 2.00 -4.20
C PRO A 232 16.53 3.14 -4.08
N ALA A 233 17.81 2.85 -4.34
CA ALA A 233 18.89 3.84 -4.34
C ALA A 233 18.60 5.06 -5.22
N THR A 234 17.97 4.86 -6.38
CA THR A 234 17.55 5.95 -7.28
C THR A 234 16.54 6.89 -6.61
N SER A 235 15.64 6.36 -5.77
CA SER A 235 14.70 7.17 -5.01
C SER A 235 15.35 7.84 -3.82
N LEU A 236 16.28 7.16 -3.12
CA LEU A 236 17.10 7.78 -2.08
C LEU A 236 17.91 8.97 -2.61
N ALA A 237 18.45 8.88 -3.83
CA ALA A 237 19.21 9.96 -4.45
C ALA A 237 18.39 11.25 -4.65
N THR A 238 17.09 11.12 -4.97
CA THR A 238 16.19 12.30 -5.11
C THR A 238 15.96 13.06 -3.79
N LEU A 239 16.25 12.44 -2.65
CA LEU A 239 16.18 13.10 -1.34
C LEU A 239 17.20 14.23 -1.24
N GLY A 240 18.40 14.04 -1.79
CA GLY A 240 19.49 15.02 -1.73
C GLY A 240 19.09 16.36 -2.32
N SER A 241 18.54 16.35 -3.54
CA SER A 241 18.02 17.56 -4.19
C SER A 241 16.93 18.26 -3.39
N GLY A 242 16.20 17.53 -2.54
CA GLY A 242 15.15 18.09 -1.70
C GLY A 242 15.64 18.72 -0.39
N ILE A 243 16.89 18.49 0.07
CA ILE A 243 17.41 19.00 1.35
C ILE A 243 17.74 20.49 1.27
N GLY A 244 18.02 21.02 0.08
CA GLY A 244 18.31 22.44 -0.10
C GLY A 244 19.66 22.85 0.50
N THR A 245 19.72 24.06 1.06
CA THR A 245 20.92 24.59 1.72
C THR A 245 20.79 24.47 3.23
N LEU A 246 21.83 23.95 3.89
CA LEU A 246 21.92 23.85 5.34
C LEU A 246 22.86 24.93 5.88
N SER A 247 22.40 25.70 6.86
CA SER A 247 23.23 26.69 7.54
C SER A 247 24.11 25.99 8.59
N LEU A 248 25.41 26.30 8.59
CA LEU A 248 26.38 25.74 9.53
C LEU A 248 26.85 26.76 10.58
N GLY A 249 26.28 27.97 10.57
CA GLY A 249 26.79 29.11 11.35
C GLY A 249 28.06 29.72 10.75
N ASN A 250 28.55 30.83 11.34
CA ASN A 250 29.80 31.51 10.92
C ASN A 250 29.88 31.83 9.41
N ASN A 251 28.76 32.20 8.80
CA ASN A 251 28.65 32.39 7.35
C ASN A 251 29.10 31.16 6.54
N MET A 252 28.91 29.93 7.04
CA MET A 252 29.13 28.70 6.28
C MET A 252 27.82 28.04 5.93
N THR A 253 27.74 27.49 4.72
CA THR A 253 26.59 26.74 4.26
C THR A 253 27.02 25.45 3.60
N ALA A 254 26.22 24.40 3.76
CA ALA A 254 26.30 23.19 2.95
C ALA A 254 25.20 23.23 1.89
N ARG A 255 25.56 22.96 0.63
CA ARG A 255 24.64 22.97 -0.51
C ARG A 255 24.96 21.84 -1.47
N ASN A 256 24.14 21.69 -2.51
CA ASN A 256 24.26 20.63 -3.52
C ASN A 256 24.34 19.24 -2.89
N ILE A 257 23.49 19.00 -1.87
CA ILE A 257 23.53 17.76 -1.11
C ILE A 257 23.10 16.60 -2.01
N GLN A 258 23.95 15.59 -2.07
CA GLN A 258 23.72 14.35 -2.80
C GLN A 258 23.62 13.21 -1.80
N ILE A 259 22.63 12.34 -1.99
CA ILE A 259 22.46 11.12 -1.20
C ILE A 259 22.76 9.94 -2.12
N ALA A 260 23.58 9.01 -1.65
CA ALA A 260 23.90 7.78 -2.34
C ALA A 260 23.90 6.62 -1.34
N VAL A 261 24.03 5.40 -1.86
CA VAL A 261 24.26 4.19 -1.07
C VAL A 261 25.66 3.68 -1.37
N GLN A 262 26.44 3.44 -0.31
CA GLN A 262 27.79 2.91 -0.42
C GLN A 262 28.13 2.08 0.82
N GLY A 263 28.65 0.86 0.61
CA GLY A 263 29.14 0.02 1.71
C GLY A 263 28.09 -0.32 2.77
N GLY A 264 26.81 -0.48 2.37
CA GLY A 264 25.71 -0.77 3.30
C GLY A 264 25.26 0.44 4.13
N GLN A 265 25.62 1.66 3.72
CA GLN A 265 25.27 2.91 4.41
C GLN A 265 24.70 3.92 3.42
N LEU A 266 23.94 4.88 3.96
CA LEU A 266 23.63 6.11 3.25
C LEU A 266 24.87 7.00 3.30
N VAL A 267 25.22 7.61 2.17
CA VAL A 267 26.31 8.58 2.07
C VAL A 267 25.75 9.92 1.62
N ALA A 268 25.94 10.95 2.44
CA ALA A 268 25.59 12.32 2.09
C ALA A 268 26.86 13.10 1.73
N THR A 269 26.93 13.61 0.50
CA THR A 269 28.01 14.49 0.04
C THR A 269 27.47 15.89 -0.17
N SER A 270 28.20 16.91 0.30
CA SER A 270 27.80 18.31 0.14
C SER A 270 29.00 19.20 -0.18
N ASP A 271 28.71 20.29 -0.88
CA ASP A 271 29.65 21.39 -1.11
C ASP A 271 29.55 22.37 0.06
N ILE A 272 30.69 22.70 0.66
CA ILE A 272 30.78 23.67 1.76
C ILE A 272 31.19 25.03 1.20
N ALA A 273 30.44 26.08 1.49
CA ALA A 273 30.64 27.42 0.95
C ALA A 273 30.60 28.51 2.01
N LEU A 274 31.26 29.65 1.73
CA LEU A 274 31.21 30.83 2.58
C LEU A 274 30.10 31.79 2.13
N GLY A 275 29.09 31.96 2.98
CA GLY A 275 27.96 32.86 2.79
C GLY A 275 27.15 32.48 1.56
N SER A 276 26.72 33.50 0.82
CA SER A 276 26.08 33.35 -0.50
C SER A 276 27.10 33.24 -1.64
N SER A 277 28.40 33.20 -1.36
CA SER A 277 29.43 33.12 -2.40
C SER A 277 29.32 31.81 -3.19
N PRO A 278 29.53 31.81 -4.52
CA PRO A 278 29.64 30.59 -5.30
C PRO A 278 30.91 29.79 -4.99
N LEU A 279 31.86 30.36 -4.24
CA LEU A 279 33.12 29.70 -3.89
C LEU A 279 32.87 28.50 -2.97
N VAL A 280 33.23 27.31 -3.46
CA VAL A 280 33.24 26.06 -2.68
C VAL A 280 34.58 25.95 -1.97
N LEU A 281 34.54 25.96 -0.64
CA LEU A 281 35.71 25.84 0.23
C LEU A 281 36.20 24.38 0.33
N GLY A 282 35.29 23.42 0.18
CA GLY A 282 35.59 22.00 0.06
C GLY A 282 34.35 21.13 0.12
N LYS A 283 34.54 19.83 0.32
CA LYS A 283 33.45 18.84 0.33
C LYS A 283 33.37 18.10 1.66
N ALA A 284 32.17 17.97 2.18
CA ALA A 284 31.88 17.12 3.33
C ALA A 284 31.20 15.82 2.86
N THR A 285 31.64 14.70 3.40
CA THR A 285 31.07 13.37 3.14
C THR A 285 30.70 12.72 4.47
N SER A 286 29.41 12.43 4.65
CA SER A 286 28.88 11.78 5.85
C SER A 286 28.40 10.38 5.57
N TYR A 287 28.77 9.45 6.43
CA TYR A 287 28.30 8.08 6.45
C TYR A 287 27.19 7.95 7.48
N ILE A 288 26.04 7.47 7.05
CA ILE A 288 24.78 7.55 7.78
C ILE A 288 24.16 6.16 7.84
N GLN A 289 23.79 5.76 9.05
CA GLN A 289 23.12 4.50 9.32
C GLN A 289 21.60 4.72 9.45
N PRO A 290 20.78 4.07 8.62
CA PRO A 290 19.35 3.94 8.89
C PRO A 290 19.14 3.12 10.17
N VAL A 291 18.25 3.59 11.05
CA VAL A 291 17.91 2.92 12.30
C VAL A 291 16.41 3.03 12.56
N ALA A 292 15.83 1.96 13.10
CA ALA A 292 14.45 1.95 13.56
C ALA A 292 14.39 2.46 15.01
N SER A 293 13.58 3.48 15.27
CA SER A 293 13.40 4.03 16.61
C SER A 293 11.94 4.36 16.85
N GLN A 294 11.36 3.81 17.92
CA GLN A 294 9.97 4.03 18.31
C GLN A 294 8.96 3.77 17.18
N GLY A 295 9.21 2.76 16.35
CA GLY A 295 8.35 2.44 15.21
C GLY A 295 8.52 3.34 13.99
N LYS A 296 9.53 4.22 13.96
CA LYS A 296 9.80 5.13 12.85
C LYS A 296 11.18 4.87 12.23
N LEU A 297 11.30 5.20 10.95
CA LEU A 297 12.60 5.29 10.30
C LEU A 297 13.30 6.57 10.77
N THR A 298 14.48 6.39 11.34
CA THR A 298 15.41 7.46 11.69
C THR A 298 16.78 7.15 11.09
N THR A 299 17.66 8.13 11.11
CA THR A 299 19.00 8.06 10.58
C THR A 299 19.95 8.60 11.64
N HIS A 300 21.17 8.05 11.66
CA HIS A 300 22.22 8.50 12.56
C HIS A 300 23.53 8.71 11.77
N VAL A 301 24.15 9.87 11.92
CA VAL A 301 25.45 10.15 11.29
C VAL A 301 26.56 9.46 12.09
N LEU A 302 27.26 8.52 11.46
CA LEU A 302 28.36 7.78 12.09
C LEU A 302 29.68 8.54 12.04
N LYS A 303 29.96 9.16 10.88
CA LYS A 303 31.21 9.85 10.62
C LYS A 303 31.02 10.87 9.52
N THR A 304 31.69 12.00 9.66
CA THR A 304 31.83 12.99 8.58
C THR A 304 33.29 13.26 8.31
N THR A 305 33.69 13.18 7.05
CA THR A 305 35.00 13.61 6.59
C THR A 305 34.85 14.90 5.80
N MET A 306 35.83 15.78 5.91
CA MET A 306 35.88 16.99 5.10
C MET A 306 37.20 17.03 4.34
N THR A 307 37.11 17.26 3.02
CA THR A 307 38.27 17.50 2.17
C THR A 307 38.32 18.98 1.86
N VAL A 308 39.30 19.68 2.45
CA VAL A 308 39.39 21.14 2.45
C VAL A 308 40.84 21.64 2.43
N PHE A 309 41.05 22.82 1.84
CA PHE A 309 42.23 23.66 2.05
C PHE A 309 42.29 24.10 3.53
N SER A 310 43.33 23.69 4.27
CA SER A 310 43.52 23.74 5.73
C SER A 310 43.44 25.11 6.46
N LEU A 311 42.71 26.09 5.91
CA LEU A 311 42.60 27.47 6.38
C LEU A 311 41.39 27.72 7.32
N PHE A 312 40.52 26.73 7.56
CA PHE A 312 39.35 26.89 8.45
C PHE A 312 38.95 25.59 9.18
N THR A 313 38.29 25.75 10.33
CA THR A 313 37.74 24.66 11.14
C THR A 313 36.32 24.32 10.68
N PHE A 314 36.06 23.04 10.38
CA PHE A 314 34.71 22.58 10.06
C PHE A 314 33.85 22.46 11.32
N PRO A 315 32.62 22.99 11.35
CA PRO A 315 31.67 22.70 12.41
C PRO A 315 30.98 21.34 12.16
N ASP A 316 31.74 20.25 12.32
CA ASP A 316 31.30 18.87 12.08
C ASP A 316 30.03 18.50 12.85
N ASN A 317 29.94 18.88 14.12
CA ASN A 317 28.78 18.62 14.97
C ASN A 317 27.52 19.31 14.45
N ILE A 318 27.61 20.58 14.04
CA ILE A 318 26.47 21.32 13.50
C ILE A 318 26.03 20.71 12.18
N TYR A 319 26.99 20.41 11.29
CA TYR A 319 26.68 19.74 10.03
C TYR A 319 25.97 18.41 10.25
N ASN A 320 26.49 17.56 11.13
CA ASN A 320 25.94 16.23 11.42
C ASN A 320 24.51 16.35 11.96
N GLN A 321 24.25 17.27 12.89
CA GLN A 321 22.91 17.50 13.42
C GLN A 321 21.95 17.99 12.33
N GLN A 322 22.37 18.91 11.48
CA GLN A 322 21.52 19.48 10.42
C GLN A 322 21.17 18.44 9.34
N ILE A 323 22.14 17.62 8.90
CA ILE A 323 21.87 16.58 7.89
C ILE A 323 21.00 15.47 8.46
N GLU A 324 21.25 15.05 9.70
CA GLU A 324 20.45 14.05 10.41
C GLU A 324 19.01 14.52 10.59
N GLN A 325 18.81 15.76 11.07
CA GLN A 325 17.49 16.36 11.23
C GLN A 325 16.75 16.46 9.90
N SER A 326 17.45 16.86 8.84
CA SER A 326 16.86 16.99 7.50
C SER A 326 16.40 15.65 6.94
N LEU A 327 17.22 14.60 7.09
CA LEU A 327 16.88 13.25 6.64
C LEU A 327 15.76 12.64 7.49
N ASN A 328 15.82 12.77 8.82
CA ASN A 328 14.78 12.28 9.72
C ASN A 328 13.42 12.96 9.46
N THR A 329 13.42 14.27 9.20
CA THR A 329 12.21 15.01 8.84
C THR A 329 11.64 14.53 7.51
N LYS A 330 12.48 14.21 6.52
CA LYS A 330 12.02 13.77 5.21
C LYS A 330 11.54 12.31 5.24
N LEU A 331 12.41 11.39 5.64
CA LEU A 331 12.16 9.95 5.61
C LEU A 331 11.20 9.51 6.71
N GLY A 332 11.42 9.97 7.94
CA GLY A 332 10.60 9.58 9.10
C GLY A 332 9.15 10.03 8.95
N ASN A 333 8.92 11.28 8.57
CA ASN A 333 7.56 11.82 8.45
C ASN A 333 6.79 11.26 7.23
N ALA A 334 7.48 10.83 6.17
CA ALA A 334 6.81 10.26 4.99
C ALA A 334 6.05 8.96 5.33
N LEU A 335 6.59 8.18 6.26
CA LEU A 335 6.09 6.86 6.69
C LEU A 335 5.35 6.88 8.03
N ASP A 336 5.42 8.00 8.76
CA ASP A 336 4.80 8.11 10.08
C ASP A 336 3.29 7.83 10.04
N GLY A 337 2.83 6.98 10.97
CA GLY A 337 1.44 6.52 11.04
C GLY A 337 0.98 5.60 9.90
N LYS A 338 1.84 5.28 8.92
CA LYS A 338 1.51 4.50 7.72
C LYS A 338 2.23 3.15 7.68
N PHE A 339 3.48 3.13 8.12
CA PHE A 339 4.30 1.94 8.20
C PHE A 339 5.08 1.97 9.52
N TYR A 340 4.85 0.96 10.36
CA TYR A 340 5.57 0.81 11.63
C TYR A 340 6.90 0.12 11.38
N VAL A 341 8.01 0.78 11.64
CA VAL A 341 9.37 0.30 11.34
C VAL A 341 9.96 -0.43 12.55
N ASN A 342 10.23 -1.72 12.41
CA ASN A 342 10.94 -2.54 13.40
C ASN A 342 12.45 -2.57 13.15
N ASN A 343 12.84 -2.58 11.88
CA ASN A 343 14.24 -2.62 11.46
C ASN A 343 14.42 -1.82 10.17
N ALA A 344 15.59 -1.22 10.00
CA ALA A 344 15.98 -0.47 8.82
C ALA A 344 17.42 -0.80 8.47
N ALA A 345 17.67 -1.23 7.23
CA ALA A 345 19.02 -1.56 6.77
C ALA A 345 19.16 -1.30 5.26
N ILE A 346 20.38 -0.99 4.83
CA ILE A 346 20.71 -0.95 3.41
C ILE A 346 21.17 -2.33 2.95
N GLY A 347 20.62 -2.77 1.82
CA GLY A 347 21.10 -3.92 1.06
C GLY A 347 20.30 -5.19 1.27
N HIS A 348 20.97 -6.33 1.08
CA HIS A 348 20.29 -7.60 0.91
C HIS A 348 19.46 -8.00 2.14
N ASN A 349 18.26 -8.52 1.89
CA ASN A 349 17.39 -9.08 2.91
C ASN A 349 16.97 -10.49 2.50
N THR A 350 17.26 -11.47 3.35
CA THR A 350 17.02 -12.90 3.06
C THR A 350 15.55 -13.26 2.90
N HIS A 351 14.63 -12.45 3.45
CA HIS A 351 13.19 -12.66 3.29
C HIS A 351 12.66 -12.12 1.96
N ILE A 352 13.35 -11.15 1.35
CA ILE A 352 12.99 -10.54 0.05
C ILE A 352 14.23 -10.43 -0.88
N PRO A 353 14.82 -11.56 -1.31
CA PRO A 353 16.07 -11.57 -2.06
C PRO A 353 16.01 -10.90 -3.44
N CYS A 354 14.81 -10.59 -3.94
CA CYS A 354 14.63 -9.84 -5.19
C CYS A 354 14.83 -8.33 -5.05
N ALA A 355 14.85 -7.80 -3.82
CA ALA A 355 15.11 -6.39 -3.58
C ALA A 355 16.56 -6.03 -3.96
N ALA A 356 16.77 -4.80 -4.44
CA ALA A 356 18.10 -4.40 -4.90
C ALA A 356 19.10 -4.31 -3.74
N ALA A 357 20.36 -4.69 -4.01
CA ALA A 357 21.42 -4.77 -3.01
C ALA A 357 21.89 -3.39 -2.49
N ASP A 358 21.43 -2.31 -3.11
CA ASP A 358 21.68 -0.92 -2.73
C ASP A 358 20.40 -0.20 -2.25
N SER A 359 19.30 -0.92 -2.07
CA SER A 359 18.05 -0.36 -1.54
C SER A 359 18.07 -0.22 -0.03
N LEU A 360 17.31 0.76 0.49
CA LEU A 360 16.91 0.79 1.89
C LEU A 360 15.71 -0.13 2.10
N ILE A 361 15.90 -1.13 2.96
CA ILE A 361 14.88 -2.09 3.34
C ILE A 361 14.41 -1.79 4.76
N LEU A 362 13.11 -1.63 4.92
CA LEU A 362 12.43 -1.53 6.21
C LEU A 362 11.64 -2.80 6.46
N THR A 363 11.84 -3.41 7.62
CA THR A 363 10.99 -4.50 8.10
C THR A 363 10.03 -3.94 9.12
N GLY A 364 8.75 -4.31 9.03
CA GLY A 364 7.75 -3.67 9.85
C GLY A 364 6.35 -4.22 9.67
N THR A 365 5.36 -3.38 10.00
CA THR A 365 3.95 -3.68 9.79
C THR A 365 3.21 -2.52 9.12
N THR A 366 2.17 -2.85 8.36
CA THR A 366 1.22 -1.90 7.78
C THR A 366 -0.16 -2.54 7.72
N SER A 367 -1.21 -1.77 7.42
CA SER A 367 -2.56 -2.29 7.25
C SER A 367 -2.93 -2.38 5.77
N LEU A 368 -3.79 -3.33 5.42
CA LEU A 368 -4.53 -3.31 4.16
C LEU A 368 -6.00 -3.14 4.50
N GLY A 369 -6.66 -2.20 3.82
CA GLY A 369 -8.08 -1.86 4.04
C GLY A 369 -9.02 -2.65 3.16
#